data_AF-A0A4Z0Y2I7-F1
#
_entry.id   AF-A0A4Z0Y2I7-F1
#
_cell.length_a   1.000
_cell.length_b   1.000
_cell.length_c   1.000
_cell.angle_alpha   90.00
_cell.angle_beta   90.00
_cell.angle_gamma   90.00
#
_symmetry.space_group_name_H-M   'P 1'
#
loop_
_entity.id
_entity.type
_entity.pdbx_description
1 polymer ?
#
loop_
_entity_poly.entity_id
_entity_poly.type
_entity_poly.pdbx_seq_one_letter_code
_entity_poly.pdbx_strand_id
1 'polypeptide(L)'
;MEYKIPRVIPEPGTSPNVERDAREAFEVLKAGGVIIAPMDSGYALLSCSAEGIERAFAAKQRKPGHTLGIVATYETHEQLHILPPEKFEMTRVITQDMHSLLGVVAHYRKDHPRIAALTPATLDRTTKGDTLGIGIAEGPFLRELGRLNDEDGQLMIGSSANLTGRGQKFRVQDIEPEIYQSADLIVDYGLQRYHRYQRAGTIFDIENMRVIRMGANYEVFRERLRQWWGIELPEDPEHKIGRVRGVGASLKRHLLRIILCDPSRV
;
A
#
# COMPACT_ATOMS: atom_id res chain seq x y z
N MET A 1 -24.36 20.56 11.96
CA MET A 1 -23.50 20.21 10.82
C MET A 1 -24.15 19.03 10.14
N GLU A 2 -24.50 19.17 8.86
CA GLU A 2 -25.01 18.05 8.08
C GLU A 2 -23.82 17.17 7.70
N TYR A 3 -23.85 15.91 8.13
CA TYR A 3 -22.75 14.98 7.88
C TYR A 3 -22.87 14.45 6.45
N LYS A 4 -21.86 14.72 5.63
CA LYS A 4 -21.77 14.14 4.30
C LYS A 4 -21.58 12.62 4.42
N ILE A 5 -22.46 11.86 3.77
CA ILE A 5 -22.32 10.41 3.63
C ILE A 5 -21.62 10.15 2.29
N PRO A 6 -20.39 9.61 2.29
CA PRO A 6 -19.72 9.23 1.05
C PRO A 6 -20.47 8.09 0.36
N ARG A 7 -20.38 8.04 -0.97
CA ARG A 7 -20.83 6.87 -1.72
C ARG A 7 -19.92 5.68 -1.40
N VAL A 8 -20.48 4.50 -1.24
CA VAL A 8 -19.72 3.26 -1.01
C VAL A 8 -19.95 2.31 -2.17
N ILE A 9 -18.87 1.77 -2.74
CA ILE A 9 -18.90 0.75 -3.77
C ILE A 9 -18.01 -0.44 -3.40
N PRO A 10 -18.37 -1.67 -3.77
CA PRO A 10 -19.67 -2.06 -4.34
C PRO A 10 -20.82 -1.83 -3.33
N GLU A 11 -22.06 -1.78 -3.81
CA GLU A 11 -23.22 -1.67 -2.90
C GLU A 11 -23.31 -2.91 -1.99
N PRO A 12 -23.75 -2.77 -0.72
CA PRO A 12 -23.90 -3.90 0.18
C PRO A 12 -24.74 -5.02 -0.45
N GLY A 13 -24.19 -6.24 -0.50
CA GLY A 13 -24.84 -7.40 -1.12
C GLY A 13 -24.49 -7.63 -2.59
N THR A 14 -23.69 -6.76 -3.21
CA THR A 14 -23.18 -6.94 -4.57
C THR A 14 -21.70 -7.37 -4.59
N SER A 15 -21.29 -8.09 -5.63
CA SER A 15 -19.89 -8.48 -5.79
C SER A 15 -19.04 -7.31 -6.30
N PRO A 16 -17.76 -7.20 -5.87
CA PRO A 16 -16.81 -6.25 -6.45
C PRO A 16 -16.68 -6.43 -7.97
N ASN A 17 -16.56 -5.32 -8.69
CA ASN A 17 -16.19 -5.31 -10.11
C ASN A 17 -15.02 -4.36 -10.28
N VAL A 18 -13.82 -4.92 -10.36
CA VAL A 18 -12.57 -4.14 -10.35
C VAL A 18 -12.55 -3.06 -11.43
N GLU A 19 -12.93 -3.38 -12.66
CA GLU A 19 -12.89 -2.44 -13.79
C GLU A 19 -13.90 -1.29 -13.59
N ARG A 20 -15.15 -1.61 -13.26
CA ARG A 20 -16.18 -0.61 -12.98
C ARG A 20 -15.80 0.25 -11.78
N ASP A 21 -15.41 -0.38 -10.67
CA ASP A 21 -15.13 0.32 -9.42
C ASP A 21 -13.90 1.23 -9.57
N ALA A 22 -12.87 0.79 -10.31
CA ALA A 22 -11.70 1.61 -10.64
C ALA A 22 -12.08 2.78 -11.57
N ARG A 23 -12.93 2.55 -12.57
CA ARG A 23 -13.45 3.63 -13.43
C ARG A 23 -14.21 4.67 -12.62
N GLU A 24 -15.11 4.25 -11.74
CA GLU A 24 -15.87 5.18 -10.89
C GLU A 24 -14.96 5.97 -9.94
N ALA A 25 -13.95 5.32 -9.34
CA ALA A 25 -12.96 5.98 -8.51
C ALA A 25 -12.11 6.99 -9.31
N PHE A 26 -11.73 6.62 -10.53
CA PHE A 26 -11.02 7.50 -11.45
C PHE A 26 -11.83 8.76 -11.79
N GLU A 27 -13.12 8.63 -12.14
CA GLU A 27 -13.96 9.80 -12.44
C GLU A 27 -14.09 10.74 -11.24
N VAL A 28 -14.17 10.21 -10.02
CA VAL A 28 -14.17 11.02 -8.78
C VAL A 28 -12.84 11.75 -8.60
N LEU A 29 -11.71 11.08 -8.79
CA LEU A 29 -10.38 11.69 -8.69
C LEU A 29 -10.19 12.78 -9.76
N LYS A 30 -10.61 12.50 -11.00
CA LYS A 30 -10.52 13.41 -12.14
C LYS A 30 -11.36 14.67 -11.93
N ALA A 31 -12.51 14.55 -11.27
CA ALA A 31 -13.35 15.68 -10.86
C ALA A 31 -12.77 16.46 -9.65
N GLY A 32 -11.59 16.08 -9.15
CA GLY A 32 -10.91 16.72 -8.02
C GLY A 32 -11.32 16.19 -6.65
N GLY A 33 -12.06 15.08 -6.61
CA GLY A 33 -12.53 14.45 -5.39
C GLY A 33 -11.44 13.73 -4.58
N VAL A 34 -11.87 13.16 -3.45
CA VAL A 34 -11.08 12.36 -2.52
C VAL A 34 -11.73 10.98 -2.42
N ILE A 35 -10.93 9.94 -2.51
CA ILE A 35 -11.40 8.56 -2.36
C ILE A 35 -10.76 7.87 -1.17
N ILE A 36 -11.47 6.91 -0.59
CA ILE A 36 -10.89 5.87 0.26
C ILE A 36 -10.76 4.60 -0.57
N ALA A 37 -9.53 4.14 -0.79
CA ALA A 37 -9.17 3.01 -1.63
C ALA A 37 -8.58 1.85 -0.81
N PRO A 38 -8.89 0.59 -1.15
CA PRO A 38 -8.32 -0.58 -0.49
C PRO A 38 -6.87 -0.81 -0.97
N MET A 39 -6.02 -1.24 -0.05
CA MET A 39 -4.68 -1.76 -0.27
C MET A 39 -4.50 -3.03 0.57
N ASP A 40 -3.58 -3.92 0.20
CA ASP A 40 -3.31 -5.15 0.97
C ASP A 40 -2.98 -4.88 2.46
N SER A 41 -2.33 -3.74 2.76
CA SER A 41 -2.02 -3.31 4.14
C SER A 41 -3.06 -2.37 4.75
N GLY A 42 -4.29 -2.32 4.27
CA GLY A 42 -5.35 -1.47 4.81
C GLY A 42 -5.88 -0.45 3.81
N TYR A 43 -6.49 0.64 4.27
CA TYR A 43 -7.09 1.64 3.39
C TYR A 43 -6.21 2.89 3.23
N ALA A 44 -6.30 3.54 2.07
CA ALA A 44 -5.66 4.82 1.76
C ALA A 44 -6.71 5.89 1.44
N LEU A 45 -6.43 7.13 1.84
CA LEU A 45 -7.14 8.34 1.47
C LEU A 45 -6.33 9.04 0.37
N LEU A 46 -6.89 9.14 -0.83
CA LEU A 46 -6.19 9.55 -2.06
C LEU A 46 -6.92 10.68 -2.77
N SER A 47 -6.16 11.57 -3.42
CA SER A 47 -6.67 12.56 -4.37
C SER A 47 -5.62 12.89 -5.43
N CYS A 48 -6.06 13.44 -6.57
CA CYS A 48 -5.20 13.92 -7.65
C CYS A 48 -5.16 15.45 -7.77
N SER A 49 -6.04 16.16 -7.04
CA SER A 49 -6.14 17.63 -7.08
C SER A 49 -5.51 18.27 -5.86
N ALA A 50 -4.99 19.49 -6.00
CA ALA A 50 -4.43 20.23 -4.87
C ALA A 50 -5.46 20.46 -3.75
N GLU A 51 -6.71 20.77 -4.11
CA GLU A 51 -7.81 20.97 -3.17
C GLU A 51 -8.19 19.69 -2.43
N GLY A 52 -8.32 18.57 -3.15
CA GLY A 52 -8.64 17.28 -2.55
C GLY A 52 -7.50 16.78 -1.64
N ILE A 53 -6.24 16.98 -2.04
CA ILE A 53 -5.06 16.70 -1.21
C ILE A 53 -5.09 17.54 0.07
N GLU A 54 -5.41 18.83 -0.01
CA GLU A 54 -5.50 19.71 1.17
C GLU A 54 -6.61 19.25 2.11
N ARG A 55 -7.79 18.94 1.57
CA ARG A 55 -8.94 18.43 2.35
C ARG A 55 -8.60 17.12 3.06
N ALA A 56 -7.97 16.18 2.35
CA ALA A 56 -7.52 14.91 2.92
C ALA A 56 -6.45 15.11 4.01
N PHE A 57 -5.53 16.06 3.81
CA PHE A 57 -4.50 16.38 4.80
C PHE A 57 -5.10 17.02 6.06
N ALA A 58 -6.00 17.99 5.90
CA ALA A 58 -6.68 18.69 7.00
C ALA A 58 -7.51 17.72 7.85
N ALA A 59 -8.26 16.80 7.22
CA ALA A 59 -9.05 15.79 7.91
C ALA A 59 -8.21 14.90 8.85
N LYS A 60 -6.94 14.66 8.50
CA LYS A 60 -6.03 13.82 9.29
C LYS A 60 -5.40 14.50 10.50
N GLN A 61 -5.63 15.80 10.69
CA GLN A 61 -5.02 16.60 11.75
C GLN A 61 -3.50 16.40 11.84
N ARG A 62 -2.83 16.40 10.69
CA ARG A 62 -1.41 16.04 10.61
C ARG A 62 -0.52 17.08 11.31
N LYS A 63 0.47 16.57 12.04
CA LYS A 63 1.59 17.40 12.52
C LYS A 63 2.47 17.81 11.32
N PRO A 64 3.09 19.01 11.36
CA PRO A 64 4.09 19.42 10.38
C PRO A 64 5.22 18.37 10.24
N GLY A 65 5.68 18.12 9.01
CA GLY A 65 6.83 17.24 8.72
C GLY A 65 6.52 15.80 8.28
N HIS A 66 5.24 15.38 8.24
CA HIS A 66 4.85 14.10 7.65
C HIS A 66 4.51 14.23 6.17
N THR A 67 5.35 13.66 5.31
CA THR A 67 5.11 13.65 3.86
C THR A 67 3.89 12.80 3.48
N LEU A 68 3.27 13.15 2.36
CA LEU A 68 2.34 12.31 1.61
C LEU A 68 3.15 11.44 0.65
N GLY A 69 2.64 10.26 0.36
CA GLY A 69 3.23 9.38 -0.66
C GLY A 69 2.45 9.51 -1.96
N ILE A 70 3.12 9.21 -3.07
CA ILE A 70 2.44 8.91 -4.33
C ILE A 70 2.06 7.42 -4.30
N VAL A 71 0.84 7.09 -4.72
CA VAL A 71 0.49 5.72 -5.12
C VAL A 71 0.53 5.69 -6.64
N ALA A 72 1.39 4.86 -7.21
CA ALA A 72 1.63 4.87 -8.66
C ALA A 72 1.89 3.47 -9.20
N THR A 73 1.62 3.29 -10.49
CA THR A 73 2.01 2.08 -11.21
C THR A 73 3.52 1.92 -11.24
N TYR A 74 3.95 0.72 -11.64
CA TYR A 74 5.37 0.45 -11.83
C TYR A 74 5.98 1.33 -12.93
N GLU A 75 5.25 1.58 -14.02
CA GLU A 75 5.69 2.47 -15.10
C GLU A 75 5.93 3.90 -14.59
N THR A 76 5.00 4.46 -13.81
CA THR A 76 5.18 5.78 -13.21
C THR A 76 6.34 5.81 -12.23
N HIS A 77 6.60 4.72 -11.49
CA HIS A 77 7.81 4.60 -10.68
C HIS A 77 9.08 4.71 -11.54
N GLU A 78 9.16 4.02 -12.68
CA GLU A 78 10.31 4.10 -13.61
C GLU A 78 10.47 5.47 -14.28
N GLN A 79 9.35 6.13 -14.58
CA GLN A 79 9.34 7.46 -15.20
C GLN A 79 9.80 8.56 -14.23
N LEU A 80 9.45 8.44 -12.95
CA LEU A 80 9.70 9.47 -11.94
C LEU A 80 11.01 9.28 -11.19
N HIS A 81 11.39 8.05 -10.82
CA HIS A 81 12.62 7.82 -10.05
C HIS A 81 13.87 7.77 -10.94
N ILE A 82 15.00 8.16 -10.35
CA ILE A 82 16.32 8.09 -10.97
C ILE A 82 17.07 6.96 -10.27
N LEU A 83 17.08 5.80 -10.91
CA LEU A 83 17.75 4.60 -10.41
C LEU A 83 18.50 3.90 -11.54
N PRO A 84 19.60 3.19 -11.23
CA PRO A 84 20.25 2.31 -12.18
C PRO A 84 19.38 1.06 -12.46
N PRO A 85 19.53 0.43 -13.64
CA PRO A 85 18.66 -0.66 -14.10
C PRO A 85 18.49 -1.82 -13.11
N GLU A 86 19.54 -2.20 -12.40
CA GLU A 86 19.51 -3.30 -11.43
C GLU A 86 18.59 -3.03 -10.23
N LYS A 87 18.40 -1.75 -9.86
CA LYS A 87 17.48 -1.36 -8.77
C LYS A 87 16.03 -1.37 -9.24
N PHE A 88 15.78 -1.00 -10.50
CA PHE A 88 14.47 -1.23 -11.11
C PHE A 88 14.18 -2.73 -11.19
N GLU A 89 15.10 -3.55 -11.70
CA GLU A 89 14.90 -5.00 -11.72
C GLU A 89 14.52 -5.56 -10.34
N MET A 90 15.22 -5.13 -9.28
CA MET A 90 14.93 -5.53 -7.91
C MET A 90 13.51 -5.15 -7.46
N THR A 91 13.09 -3.90 -7.67
CA THR A 91 11.74 -3.47 -7.28
C THR A 91 10.68 -4.18 -8.13
N ARG A 92 10.93 -4.41 -9.42
CA ARG A 92 10.04 -5.15 -10.34
C ARG A 92 9.80 -6.59 -9.86
N VAL A 93 10.87 -7.32 -9.55
CA VAL A 93 10.79 -8.71 -9.06
C VAL A 93 10.01 -8.76 -7.74
N ILE A 94 10.31 -7.87 -6.79
CA ILE A 94 9.62 -7.87 -5.50
C ILE A 94 8.12 -7.54 -5.63
N THR A 95 7.78 -6.59 -6.49
CA THR A 95 6.40 -6.08 -6.60
C THR A 95 5.60 -6.83 -7.64
N GLN A 96 5.96 -6.72 -8.92
CA GLN A 96 5.18 -7.26 -10.04
C GLN A 96 5.20 -8.79 -10.09
N ASP A 97 6.38 -9.41 -9.91
CA ASP A 97 6.52 -10.87 -10.02
C ASP A 97 6.07 -11.58 -8.74
N MET A 98 6.39 -11.02 -7.57
CA MET A 98 6.17 -11.66 -6.27
C MET A 98 5.00 -11.07 -5.45
N HIS A 99 4.27 -10.11 -6.01
CA HIS A 99 3.08 -9.48 -5.44
C HIS A 99 3.29 -8.95 -4.02
N SER A 100 4.43 -8.33 -3.73
CA SER A 100 4.69 -7.72 -2.43
C SER A 100 4.49 -6.21 -2.43
N LEU A 101 3.87 -5.73 -1.35
CA LEU A 101 3.68 -4.31 -1.11
C LEU A 101 5.02 -3.65 -0.77
N LEU A 102 5.42 -2.67 -1.57
CA LEU A 102 6.65 -1.92 -1.37
C LEU A 102 6.45 -0.43 -1.65
N GLY A 103 6.80 0.39 -0.66
CA GLY A 103 7.08 1.80 -0.87
C GLY A 103 8.56 2.01 -1.15
N VAL A 104 8.88 2.73 -2.21
CA VAL A 104 10.24 3.02 -2.67
C VAL A 104 10.53 4.50 -2.48
N VAL A 105 11.70 4.82 -1.91
CA VAL A 105 12.23 6.18 -1.82
C VAL A 105 13.52 6.25 -2.63
N ALA A 106 13.60 7.24 -3.51
CA ALA A 106 14.77 7.53 -4.35
C ALA A 106 14.76 8.99 -4.81
N HIS A 107 15.87 9.45 -5.40
CA HIS A 107 15.88 10.69 -6.18
C HIS A 107 14.85 10.64 -7.32
N TYR A 108 14.31 11.80 -7.72
CA TYR A 108 13.29 11.91 -8.75
C TYR A 108 13.60 12.96 -9.82
N ARG A 109 13.00 12.79 -11.00
CA ARG A 109 13.07 13.71 -12.13
C ARG A 109 12.19 14.93 -11.88
N LYS A 110 12.80 16.03 -11.44
CA LYS A 110 12.09 17.27 -11.07
C LYS A 110 11.41 17.97 -12.24
N ASP A 111 11.93 17.75 -13.44
CA ASP A 111 11.46 18.30 -14.72
C ASP A 111 10.35 17.45 -15.37
N HIS A 112 10.00 16.30 -14.78
CA HIS A 112 8.92 15.46 -15.32
C HIS A 112 7.59 16.23 -15.35
N PRO A 113 6.82 16.22 -16.46
CA PRO A 113 5.60 17.03 -16.59
C PRO A 113 4.60 16.85 -15.44
N ARG A 114 4.41 15.61 -14.98
CA ARG A 114 3.51 15.32 -13.85
C ARG A 114 3.98 15.89 -12.51
N ILE A 115 5.30 16.05 -12.32
CA ILE A 115 5.87 16.69 -11.13
C ILE A 115 5.75 18.20 -11.25
N ALA A 116 6.07 18.76 -12.42
CA ALA A 116 5.96 20.19 -12.70
C ALA A 116 4.51 20.71 -12.62
N ALA A 117 3.52 19.83 -12.84
CA ALA A 117 2.10 20.15 -12.70
C ALA A 117 1.63 20.28 -11.23
N LEU A 118 2.40 19.78 -10.25
CA LEU A 118 2.04 19.90 -8.84
C LEU A 118 2.18 21.34 -8.36
N THR A 119 1.25 21.78 -7.51
CA THR A 119 1.43 23.08 -6.83
C THR A 119 2.65 23.04 -5.91
N PRO A 120 3.31 24.18 -5.64
CA PRO A 120 4.43 24.22 -4.70
C PRO A 120 4.10 23.62 -3.32
N ALA A 121 2.89 23.86 -2.81
CA ALA A 121 2.43 23.31 -1.54
C ALA A 121 2.25 21.79 -1.58
N THR A 122 1.72 21.25 -2.70
CA THR A 122 1.59 19.80 -2.90
C THR A 122 2.96 19.14 -3.02
N LEU A 123 3.89 19.76 -3.74
CA LEU A 123 5.24 19.24 -3.93
C LEU A 123 6.03 19.19 -2.61
N ASP A 124 5.98 20.27 -1.83
CA ASP A 124 6.61 20.35 -0.50
C ASP A 124 6.10 19.25 0.44
N ARG A 125 4.81 18.93 0.37
CA ARG A 125 4.21 17.86 1.18
C ARG A 125 4.53 16.45 0.68
N THR A 126 4.91 16.29 -0.58
CA THR A 126 5.10 14.96 -1.20
C THR A 126 6.58 14.56 -1.28
N THR A 127 7.48 15.52 -1.14
CA THR A 127 8.93 15.31 -1.29
C THR A 127 9.69 15.58 0.00
N LYS A 128 10.92 15.08 0.08
CA LYS A 128 11.86 15.45 1.14
C LYS A 128 13.22 15.73 0.50
N GLY A 129 13.53 17.02 0.35
CA GLY A 129 14.70 17.45 -0.42
C GLY A 129 14.56 17.05 -1.89
N ASP A 130 15.45 16.20 -2.35
CA ASP A 130 15.51 15.65 -3.70
C ASP A 130 14.95 14.23 -3.82
N THR A 131 14.36 13.70 -2.74
CA THR A 131 13.75 12.36 -2.72
C THR A 131 12.23 12.39 -2.78
N LEU A 132 11.67 11.36 -3.40
CA LEU A 132 10.23 11.14 -3.57
C LEU A 132 9.85 9.73 -3.12
N GLY A 133 8.80 9.61 -2.32
CA GLY A 133 8.26 8.32 -1.88
C GLY A 133 7.12 7.85 -2.78
N ILE A 134 7.26 6.67 -3.39
CA ILE A 134 6.25 6.03 -4.22
C ILE A 134 5.85 4.68 -3.62
N GLY A 135 4.58 4.52 -3.24
CA GLY A 135 3.96 3.22 -3.01
C GLY A 135 3.60 2.59 -4.35
N ILE A 136 4.24 1.48 -4.70
CA ILE A 136 3.93 0.78 -5.95
C ILE A 136 2.54 0.16 -5.82
N ALA A 137 1.65 0.54 -6.73
CA ALA A 137 0.26 0.14 -6.79
C ALA A 137 0.17 -1.37 -7.06
N GLU A 138 -0.22 -2.12 -6.04
CA GLU A 138 -0.35 -3.57 -6.09
C GLU A 138 -1.78 -4.02 -5.81
N GLY A 139 -2.17 -5.12 -6.45
CA GLY A 139 -3.53 -5.66 -6.43
C GLY A 139 -4.38 -5.18 -7.61
N PRO A 140 -5.45 -5.92 -7.98
CA PRO A 140 -6.20 -5.66 -9.20
C PRO A 140 -6.80 -4.25 -9.29
N PHE A 141 -7.39 -3.75 -8.20
CA PHE A 141 -8.02 -2.43 -8.15
C PHE A 141 -7.02 -1.28 -8.33
N LEU A 142 -5.93 -1.26 -7.55
CA LEU A 142 -4.96 -0.16 -7.63
C LEU A 142 -4.16 -0.18 -8.94
N ARG A 143 -3.90 -1.37 -9.51
CA ARG A 143 -3.26 -1.48 -10.83
C ARG A 143 -4.15 -0.86 -11.92
N GLU A 144 -5.44 -1.18 -11.93
CA GLU A 144 -6.37 -0.62 -12.91
C GLU A 144 -6.60 0.88 -12.68
N LEU A 145 -6.84 1.31 -11.45
CA LEU A 145 -6.96 2.74 -11.12
C LEU A 145 -5.70 3.52 -11.48
N GLY A 146 -4.52 2.94 -11.23
CA GLY A 146 -3.23 3.50 -11.61
C GLY A 146 -3.10 3.68 -13.11
N ARG A 147 -3.43 2.66 -13.91
CA ARG A 147 -3.44 2.72 -15.38
C ARG A 147 -4.31 3.88 -15.89
N LEU A 148 -5.51 4.04 -15.33
CA LEU A 148 -6.41 5.13 -15.71
C LEU A 148 -5.84 6.51 -15.40
N ASN A 149 -5.20 6.67 -14.23
CA ASN A 149 -4.55 7.93 -13.87
C ASN A 149 -3.29 8.20 -14.72
N ASP A 150 -2.56 7.16 -15.12
CA ASP A 150 -1.42 7.31 -16.02
C ASP A 150 -1.83 7.81 -17.41
N GLU A 151 -2.93 7.27 -17.94
CA GLU A 151 -3.51 7.70 -19.23
C GLU A 151 -3.99 9.16 -19.19
N ASP A 152 -4.48 9.63 -18.04
CA ASP A 152 -4.89 11.03 -17.84
C ASP A 152 -3.72 11.96 -17.47
N GLY A 153 -2.56 11.40 -17.12
CA GLY A 153 -1.37 12.14 -16.72
C GLY A 153 -1.40 12.69 -15.28
N GLN A 154 -2.26 12.15 -14.41
CA GLN A 154 -2.41 12.59 -13.02
C GLN A 154 -1.57 11.75 -12.04
N LEU A 155 -1.30 12.29 -10.85
CA LEU A 155 -0.63 11.57 -9.76
C LEU A 155 -1.58 11.40 -8.59
N MET A 156 -1.80 10.15 -8.17
CA MET A 156 -2.55 9.86 -6.95
C MET A 156 -1.66 10.11 -5.74
N ILE A 157 -2.01 11.13 -4.96
CA ILE A 157 -1.25 11.54 -3.77
C ILE A 157 -2.12 11.31 -2.54
N GLY A 158 -1.52 10.77 -1.50
CA GLY A 158 -2.23 10.59 -0.26
C GLY A 158 -1.49 9.81 0.80
N SER A 159 -2.26 9.17 1.68
CA SER A 159 -1.71 8.37 2.77
C SER A 159 -2.76 7.39 3.31
N SER A 160 -2.41 6.61 4.32
CA SER A 160 -3.35 5.70 4.98
C SER A 160 -4.64 6.41 5.46
N ALA A 161 -5.79 5.75 5.39
CA ALA A 161 -7.09 6.29 5.81
C ALA A 161 -7.31 6.13 7.32
N ASN A 162 -6.61 6.95 8.11
CA ASN A 162 -6.72 6.99 9.57
C ASN A 162 -6.34 8.36 10.14
N LEU A 163 -6.81 8.68 11.34
CA LEU A 163 -6.27 9.83 12.09
C LEU A 163 -4.78 9.63 12.43
N THR A 164 -4.03 10.73 12.42
CA THR A 164 -2.58 10.69 12.67
C THR A 164 -2.26 10.03 14.02
N GLY A 165 -1.38 9.02 14.00
CA GLY A 165 -0.97 8.28 15.20
C GLY A 165 -1.96 7.23 15.73
N ARG A 166 -3.09 6.99 15.05
CA ARG A 166 -4.12 6.01 15.49
C ARG A 166 -4.03 4.62 14.85
N GLY A 167 -2.88 4.33 14.22
CA GLY A 167 -2.64 3.06 13.54
C GLY A 167 -3.40 2.92 12.21
N GLN A 168 -2.97 1.95 11.41
CA GLN A 168 -3.55 1.63 10.10
C GLN A 168 -4.93 0.97 10.28
N LYS A 169 -5.91 1.32 9.43
CA LYS A 169 -7.23 0.66 9.41
C LYS A 169 -7.30 -0.37 8.28
N PHE A 170 -7.89 -1.53 8.58
CA PHE A 170 -7.92 -2.68 7.70
C PHE A 170 -9.32 -3.05 7.19
N ARG A 171 -10.34 -2.35 7.63
CA ARG A 171 -11.72 -2.42 7.11
C ARG A 171 -12.35 -1.03 7.28
N VAL A 172 -13.32 -0.69 6.44
CA VAL A 172 -13.92 0.65 6.43
C VAL A 172 -14.60 1.00 7.74
N GLN A 173 -15.18 -0.01 8.42
CA GLN A 173 -15.91 0.17 9.67
C GLN A 173 -15.02 0.65 10.84
N ASP A 174 -13.69 0.53 10.71
CA ASP A 174 -12.74 0.99 11.72
C ASP A 174 -12.16 2.38 11.40
N ILE A 175 -12.54 3.00 10.27
CA ILE A 175 -12.09 4.34 9.87
C ILE A 175 -12.80 5.39 10.70
N GLU A 176 -12.04 6.37 11.19
CA GLU A 176 -12.60 7.44 12.01
C GLU A 176 -13.60 8.31 11.22
N PRO A 177 -14.71 8.77 11.84
CA PRO A 177 -15.77 9.51 11.15
C PRO A 177 -15.27 10.71 10.33
N GLU A 178 -14.29 11.45 10.83
CA GLU A 178 -13.73 12.63 10.16
C GLU A 178 -13.01 12.26 8.86
N ILE A 179 -12.31 11.11 8.85
CA ILE A 179 -11.66 10.59 7.66
C ILE A 179 -12.71 10.05 6.69
N TYR A 180 -13.66 9.27 7.20
CA TYR A 180 -14.75 8.70 6.43
C TYR A 180 -15.53 9.79 5.68
N GLN A 181 -15.89 10.87 6.36
CA GLN A 181 -16.67 11.99 5.81
C GLN A 181 -15.87 12.90 4.87
N SER A 182 -14.54 12.84 4.92
CA SER A 182 -13.68 13.62 4.00
C SER A 182 -13.69 13.07 2.57
N ALA A 183 -14.13 11.82 2.38
CA ALA A 183 -14.20 11.17 1.09
C ALA A 183 -15.46 11.56 0.29
N ASP A 184 -15.36 11.52 -1.03
CA ASP A 184 -16.48 11.55 -1.96
C ASP A 184 -16.93 10.12 -2.31
N LEU A 185 -15.98 9.18 -2.36
CA LEU A 185 -16.21 7.77 -2.67
C LEU A 185 -15.35 6.86 -1.78
N ILE A 186 -15.92 5.74 -1.34
CA ILE A 186 -15.23 4.67 -0.63
C ILE A 186 -15.37 3.40 -1.44
N VAL A 187 -14.24 2.77 -1.76
CA VAL A 187 -14.19 1.44 -2.35
C VAL A 187 -14.01 0.42 -1.23
N ASP A 188 -15.09 -0.13 -0.69
CA ASP A 188 -15.07 -1.07 0.44
C ASP A 188 -14.93 -2.52 -0.04
N TYR A 189 -13.70 -3.00 -0.13
CA TYR A 189 -13.39 -4.41 -0.45
C TYR A 189 -13.24 -5.26 0.83
N GLY A 190 -13.80 -4.82 1.96
CA GLY A 190 -13.82 -5.55 3.21
C GLY A 190 -12.49 -5.56 3.97
N LEU A 191 -12.23 -6.64 4.69
CA LEU A 191 -11.04 -6.80 5.51
C LEU A 191 -9.79 -7.07 4.66
N GLN A 192 -8.77 -6.22 4.82
CA GLN A 192 -7.56 -6.29 4.02
C GLN A 192 -6.61 -7.41 4.45
N ARG A 193 -5.90 -7.96 3.45
CA ARG A 193 -5.09 -9.18 3.54
C ARG A 193 -4.13 -9.19 4.73
N TYR A 194 -3.42 -8.09 4.95
CA TYR A 194 -2.36 -8.01 5.96
C TYR A 194 -2.81 -7.47 7.31
N HIS A 195 -4.10 -7.52 7.63
CA HIS A 195 -4.64 -7.06 8.92
C HIS A 195 -3.92 -7.64 10.15
N ARG A 196 -3.41 -8.87 10.08
CA ARG A 196 -2.70 -9.49 11.22
C ARG A 196 -1.39 -8.80 11.58
N TYR A 197 -0.76 -8.10 10.64
CA TYR A 197 0.45 -7.34 10.93
C TYR A 197 0.17 -6.06 11.71
N GLN A 198 -1.06 -5.52 11.65
CA GLN A 198 -1.42 -4.24 12.29
C GLN A 198 -0.49 -3.06 11.87
N ARG A 199 0.12 -3.17 10.68
CA ARG A 199 1.09 -2.21 10.12
C ARG A 199 0.73 -1.81 8.69
N ALA A 200 1.15 -0.61 8.30
CA ALA A 200 1.19 -0.19 6.91
C ALA A 200 2.32 -0.92 6.14
N GLY A 201 2.41 -0.76 4.82
CA GLY A 201 3.44 -1.41 3.99
C GLY A 201 4.89 -1.01 4.30
N THR A 202 5.84 -1.84 3.87
CA THR A 202 7.27 -1.58 4.01
C THR A 202 7.68 -0.36 3.18
N ILE A 203 8.56 0.50 3.70
CA ILE A 203 9.17 1.60 2.95
C ILE A 203 10.68 1.39 2.92
N PHE A 204 11.24 1.42 1.72
CA PHE A 204 12.62 1.12 1.44
C PHE A 204 13.27 2.22 0.60
N ASP A 205 14.38 2.75 1.10
CA ASP A 205 15.29 3.62 0.38
C ASP A 205 16.17 2.71 -0.48
N ILE A 206 15.69 2.46 -1.70
CA ILE A 206 16.32 1.54 -2.66
C ILE A 206 17.67 2.07 -3.13
N GLU A 207 17.88 3.37 -3.04
CA GLU A 207 19.14 3.97 -3.44
C GLU A 207 20.24 3.64 -2.44
N ASN A 208 19.97 3.78 -1.15
CA ASN A 208 20.95 3.55 -0.10
C ASN A 208 20.81 2.16 0.54
N MET A 209 19.96 1.30 -0.02
CA MET A 209 19.62 -0.03 0.50
C MET A 209 19.22 -0.03 1.98
N ARG A 210 18.41 0.96 2.36
CA ARG A 210 18.08 1.24 3.76
C ARG A 210 16.58 1.10 4.02
N VAL A 211 16.25 0.42 5.12
CA VAL A 211 14.87 0.32 5.58
C VAL A 211 14.47 1.63 6.24
N ILE A 212 13.44 2.27 5.69
CA ILE A 212 12.82 3.47 6.27
C ILE A 212 11.70 3.07 7.24
N ARG A 213 10.93 2.04 6.88
CA ARG A 213 9.87 1.48 7.71
C ARG A 213 9.77 -0.03 7.51
N MET A 214 9.90 -0.78 8.61
CA MET A 214 9.49 -2.19 8.66
C MET A 214 7.97 -2.24 8.68
N GLY A 215 7.36 -2.65 7.56
CA GLY A 215 5.91 -2.70 7.40
C GLY A 215 5.35 -4.11 7.51
N ALA A 216 4.12 -4.26 7.06
CA ALA A 216 3.52 -5.58 6.83
C ALA A 216 4.40 -6.38 5.86
N ASN A 217 4.60 -7.66 6.16
CA ASN A 217 5.34 -8.60 5.32
C ASN A 217 6.83 -8.24 5.10
N TYR A 218 7.42 -7.44 6.01
CA TYR A 218 8.81 -7.02 5.93
C TYR A 218 9.79 -8.20 6.03
N GLU A 219 9.47 -9.20 6.83
CA GLU A 219 10.29 -10.39 7.04
C GLU A 219 10.49 -11.20 5.75
N VAL A 220 9.46 -11.29 4.90
CA VAL A 220 9.57 -11.95 3.59
C VAL A 220 10.35 -11.09 2.61
N PHE A 221 10.11 -9.77 2.59
CA PHE A 221 10.90 -8.84 1.79
C PHE A 221 12.40 -8.93 2.12
N ARG A 222 12.74 -8.90 3.41
CA ARG A 222 14.11 -9.07 3.92
C ARG A 222 14.72 -10.39 3.46
N GLU A 223 14.00 -11.50 3.63
CA GLU A 223 14.53 -12.82 3.28
C GLU A 223 14.80 -12.95 1.78
N ARG A 224 13.93 -12.36 0.94
CA ARG A 224 14.14 -12.31 -0.51
C ARG A 224 15.34 -11.46 -0.90
N LEU A 225 15.51 -10.28 -0.28
CA LEU A 225 16.69 -9.44 -0.52
C LEU A 225 17.99 -10.17 -0.16
N ARG A 226 17.99 -10.87 0.96
CA ARG A 226 19.10 -11.71 1.39
C ARG A 226 19.38 -12.84 0.41
N GLN A 227 18.35 -13.56 -0.02
CA GLN A 227 18.49 -14.77 -0.84
C GLN A 227 18.89 -14.46 -2.29
N TRP A 228 18.30 -13.44 -2.90
CA TRP A 228 18.45 -13.20 -4.34
C TRP A 228 19.51 -12.15 -4.68
N TRP A 229 19.80 -11.24 -3.75
CA TRP A 229 20.80 -10.19 -3.96
C TRP A 229 21.88 -10.11 -2.88
N GLY A 230 21.88 -11.04 -1.90
CA GLY A 230 22.90 -11.06 -0.84
C GLY A 230 22.84 -9.87 0.11
N ILE A 231 21.71 -9.16 0.16
CA ILE A 231 21.55 -7.93 0.95
C ILE A 231 21.01 -8.28 2.33
N GLU A 232 21.83 -8.05 3.35
CA GLU A 232 21.45 -8.24 4.75
C GLU A 232 20.77 -6.98 5.29
N LEU A 233 19.50 -7.11 5.69
CA LEU A 233 18.74 -6.06 6.35
C LEU A 233 18.52 -6.38 7.84
N PRO A 234 18.23 -5.38 8.70
CA PRO A 234 17.94 -5.61 10.10
C PRO A 234 16.72 -6.53 10.29
N GLU A 235 16.73 -7.37 11.33
CA GLU A 235 15.58 -8.22 11.67
C GLU A 235 14.39 -7.40 12.18
N ASP A 236 13.17 -7.89 11.92
CA ASP A 236 11.98 -7.35 12.55
C ASP A 236 11.93 -7.77 14.03
N PRO A 237 11.87 -6.83 14.98
CA PRO A 237 11.83 -7.17 16.40
C PRO A 237 10.53 -7.88 16.81
N GLU A 238 9.43 -7.68 16.07
CA GLU A 238 8.11 -8.25 16.41
C GLU A 238 7.77 -9.47 15.54
N HIS A 239 8.15 -9.47 14.26
CA HIS A 239 7.87 -10.56 13.32
C HIS A 239 9.12 -11.39 12.99
N LYS A 240 9.68 -12.04 14.01
CA LYS A 240 10.90 -12.85 13.86
C LYS A 240 10.65 -14.14 13.07
N ILE A 241 11.50 -14.42 12.09
CA ILE A 241 11.56 -15.72 11.40
C ILE A 241 12.33 -16.68 12.31
N GLY A 242 11.63 -17.38 13.20
CA GLY A 242 12.24 -18.47 13.96
C GLY A 242 12.57 -19.68 13.08
N ARG A 243 13.49 -20.55 13.53
CA ARG A 243 13.45 -21.96 13.06
C ARG A 243 12.09 -22.50 13.47
N VAL A 244 11.19 -22.70 12.52
CA VAL A 244 9.91 -23.37 12.76
C VAL A 244 10.23 -24.71 13.44
N ARG A 245 10.01 -24.82 14.75
CA ARG A 245 9.94 -26.13 15.40
C ARG A 245 8.70 -26.78 14.82
N GLY A 246 8.89 -27.60 13.79
CA GLY A 246 7.80 -28.21 13.05
C GLY A 246 6.79 -28.86 13.99
N VAL A 247 5.60 -28.27 14.08
CA VAL A 247 4.44 -28.86 14.76
C VAL A 247 4.08 -30.22 14.12
N GLY A 248 4.56 -30.47 12.89
CA GLY A 248 4.47 -31.77 12.20
C GLY A 248 5.28 -32.92 12.81
N ALA A 249 6.27 -32.67 13.68
CA ALA A 249 7.00 -33.76 14.34
C ALA A 249 6.17 -34.44 15.46
N SER A 250 5.12 -33.77 15.95
CA SER A 250 4.18 -34.31 16.94
C SER A 250 2.99 -35.02 16.25
N LEU A 251 2.42 -34.42 15.21
CA LEU A 251 1.31 -35.02 14.45
C LEU A 251 1.71 -36.28 13.66
N LYS A 252 2.93 -36.36 13.12
CA LYS A 252 3.43 -37.60 12.50
C LYS A 252 3.46 -38.77 13.48
N ARG A 253 3.73 -38.53 14.77
CA ARG A 253 3.75 -39.60 15.80
C ARG A 253 2.35 -40.04 16.23
N HIS A 254 1.37 -39.16 16.16
CA HIS A 254 -0.01 -39.50 16.51
C HIS A 254 -0.72 -40.26 15.39
N LEU A 255 -0.51 -39.87 14.12
CA LEU A 255 -1.06 -40.61 12.97
C LEU A 255 -0.41 -41.99 12.76
N LEU A 256 0.90 -42.14 13.00
CA LEU A 256 1.54 -43.47 12.88
C LEU A 256 1.01 -44.47 13.92
N ARG A 257 0.63 -44.01 15.12
CA ARG A 257 0.04 -44.87 16.15
C ARG A 257 -1.37 -45.34 15.81
N ILE A 258 -2.13 -44.54 15.07
CA ILE A 258 -3.49 -44.91 14.64
C ILE A 258 -3.43 -45.91 13.47
N ILE A 259 -2.43 -45.82 12.61
CA ILE A 259 -2.28 -46.73 11.44
C ILE A 259 -1.64 -48.09 11.83
N LEU A 260 -0.86 -48.15 12.91
CA LEU A 260 -0.14 -49.36 13.33
C LEU A 260 -0.82 -50.14 14.47
N CYS A 261 -2.01 -49.72 14.91
CA CYS A 261 -2.80 -50.41 15.93
C CYS A 261 -4.17 -50.87 15.40
N ASP A 262 -4.18 -51.71 14.37
CA ASP A 262 -5.21 -52.75 14.21
C ASP A 262 -4.73 -53.88 13.26
N PRO A 263 -4.25 -55.01 13.83
CA PRO A 263 -4.42 -56.30 13.18
C PRO A 263 -5.15 -57.26 14.13
N SER A 264 -6.38 -56.93 14.50
CA SER A 264 -7.32 -57.89 15.09
C SER A 264 -8.74 -57.61 14.59
N ARG A 265 -8.92 -57.76 13.27
CA ARG A 265 -10.21 -58.03 12.62
C ARG A 265 -10.03 -58.98 11.43
N VAL A 266 -9.70 -60.24 11.72
CA VAL A 266 -10.42 -61.47 11.29
C VAL A 266 -10.10 -62.56 12.31
#